data_AF-A0A6C0D855-F1
#
_entry.id   AF-A0A6C0D855-F1
#
_cell.length_a   1.000
_cell.length_b   1.000
_cell.length_c   1.000
_cell.angle_alpha   90.00
_cell.angle_beta   90.00
_cell.angle_gamma   90.00
#
_symmetry.space_group_name_H-M   'P 1'
#
loop_
_entity.id
_entity.type
_entity.pdbx_description
1 polymer ?
#
loop_
_entity_poly.entity_id
_entity_poly.type
_entity_poly.pdbx_seq_one_letter_code
_entity_poly.pdbx_strand_id
1 'polypeptide(L)'
;MKLKFDFDIKKIILVLAILMIFFTFMPFGKSKCNCMRFREGFTDSVEIGEYDYLAPVPPDNKWSTNTLNNFVTAFKKSKGCKMVGAQCNSLTNDPTNILLSEFINTVTEKEAEYFIKNGKFPINKYVKNLLQDTLSEITKANPGLNQMSYEDMEYIWTSRIIYGIYLQPTEKDKNPQPLSYQIYMGTAKPPVSPKPTSQNNNLQYNSSSGLSSADFDEVVSFCKKIVK
;
A
#
# COMPACT_ATOMS: atom_id res chain seq x y z
N MET A 1 2.29 36.73 54.36
CA MET A 1 1.19 37.06 53.40
C MET A 1 0.39 35.78 53.19
N LYS A 2 -0.79 35.64 53.80
CA LYS A 2 -1.66 34.44 53.64
C LYS A 2 -2.72 34.78 52.58
N LEU A 3 -2.60 34.19 51.39
CA LEU A 3 -3.62 34.27 50.35
C LEU A 3 -4.84 33.46 50.81
N LYS A 4 -5.91 34.15 51.21
CA LYS A 4 -7.23 33.55 51.40
C LYS A 4 -7.88 33.44 50.03
N PHE A 5 -7.98 32.22 49.52
CA PHE A 5 -8.82 31.92 48.38
C PHE A 5 -10.22 31.56 48.90
N ASP A 6 -11.11 32.55 48.95
CA ASP A 6 -12.54 32.32 49.09
C ASP A 6 -13.08 31.79 47.75
N PHE A 7 -12.87 30.49 47.50
CA PHE A 7 -13.59 29.83 46.44
C PHE A 7 -14.98 29.49 46.94
N ASP A 8 -15.97 30.23 46.44
CA ASP A 8 -17.38 29.98 46.66
C ASP A 8 -17.72 28.56 46.20
N ILE A 9 -17.89 27.65 47.16
CA ILE A 9 -18.13 26.22 46.94
C ILE A 9 -19.33 26.01 45.99
N LYS A 10 -20.31 26.93 45.99
CA LYS A 10 -21.45 26.86 45.08
C LYS A 10 -21.05 27.04 43.62
N LYS A 11 -20.04 27.88 43.33
CA LYS A 11 -19.51 28.08 41.97
C LYS A 11 -18.70 26.87 41.50
N ILE A 12 -17.94 26.22 42.40
CA ILE A 12 -17.22 24.99 42.07
C ILE A 12 -18.22 23.87 41.73
N ILE A 13 -19.26 23.70 42.54
CA ILE A 13 -20.29 22.69 42.28
C ILE A 13 -21.01 22.96 40.97
N LEU A 14 -21.32 24.22 40.66
CA LEU A 14 -21.97 24.60 39.41
C LEU A 14 -21.08 24.30 38.19
N VAL A 15 -19.77 24.59 38.26
CA VAL A 15 -18.82 24.28 37.19
C VAL A 15 -18.67 22.78 36.98
N LEU A 16 -18.62 21.98 38.05
CA LEU A 16 -18.57 20.52 37.96
C LEU A 16 -19.87 19.94 37.38
N ALA A 17 -21.03 20.49 37.74
CA ALA A 17 -22.31 20.07 37.18
C ALA A 17 -22.40 20.37 35.66
N ILE A 18 -21.94 21.56 35.24
CA ILE A 18 -21.88 21.93 33.82
C ILE A 18 -20.92 21.02 33.05
N LEU A 19 -19.75 20.68 33.62
CA LEU A 19 -18.81 19.75 33.00
C LEU A 19 -19.39 18.34 32.84
N MET A 20 -20.09 17.82 33.86
CA MET A 20 -20.73 16.51 33.78
C MET A 20 -21.84 16.47 32.72
N ILE A 21 -22.62 17.56 32.58
CA ILE A 21 -23.59 17.71 31.49
C ILE A 21 -22.86 17.78 30.13
N PHE A 22 -21.74 18.49 30.03
CA PHE A 22 -20.94 18.56 28.81
C PHE A 22 -20.41 17.17 28.38
N PHE A 23 -20.00 16.32 29.33
CA PHE A 23 -19.54 14.96 29.04
C PHE A 23 -20.66 13.97 28.73
N THR A 24 -21.88 14.19 29.22
CA THR A 24 -23.04 13.34 28.88
C THR A 24 -23.69 13.71 27.55
N PHE A 25 -23.58 14.96 27.12
CA PHE A 25 -24.12 15.45 25.84
C PHE A 25 -23.07 15.57 24.72
N MET A 26 -21.77 15.51 25.01
CA MET A 26 -20.77 15.24 23.98
C MET A 26 -20.93 13.78 23.50
N PRO A 27 -21.18 13.53 22.21
CA PRO A 27 -21.35 12.18 21.68
C PRO A 27 -19.97 11.54 21.52
N PHE A 28 -19.30 11.22 22.63
CA PHE A 28 -18.15 10.32 22.65
C PHE A 28 -18.58 8.84 22.55
N GLY A 29 -19.89 8.57 22.51
CA GLY A 29 -20.45 7.25 22.26
C GLY A 29 -20.97 7.12 20.82
N LYS A 30 -20.25 6.36 19.99
CA LYS A 30 -20.74 5.68 18.77
C LYS A 30 -21.00 6.54 17.53
N SER A 31 -20.34 7.68 17.38
CA SER A 31 -20.12 8.21 16.04
C SER A 31 -19.10 7.33 15.33
N LYS A 32 -19.60 6.44 14.45
CA LYS A 32 -18.84 5.88 13.31
C LYS A 32 -18.42 7.06 12.41
N CYS A 33 -17.53 7.90 12.90
CA CYS A 33 -16.88 8.92 12.09
C CYS A 33 -15.87 8.17 11.22
N ASN A 34 -16.35 7.71 10.06
CA ASN A 34 -15.53 7.25 8.93
C ASN A 34 -14.73 8.41 8.28
N CYS A 35 -14.74 9.60 8.88
CA CYS A 35 -14.10 10.80 8.37
C CYS A 35 -12.69 10.93 8.94
N MET A 36 -11.82 10.05 8.46
CA MET A 36 -10.35 9.97 8.56
C MET A 36 -9.92 8.54 8.82
N ARG A 37 -10.36 7.62 7.95
CA ARG A 37 -9.35 6.69 7.43
C ARG A 37 -8.34 7.57 6.70
N PHE A 38 -7.24 7.90 7.36
CA PHE A 38 -6.00 8.01 6.62
C PHE A 38 -5.93 6.72 5.80
N ARG A 39 -6.19 6.85 4.50
CA ARG A 39 -5.96 5.81 3.53
C ARG A 39 -4.43 5.74 3.38
N GLU A 40 -3.75 5.36 4.45
CA GLU A 40 -2.36 4.92 4.40
C GLU A 40 -2.36 3.70 3.49
N GLY A 41 -1.85 3.88 2.27
CA GLY A 41 -1.65 2.79 1.33
C GLY A 41 -2.08 3.03 -0.11
N PHE A 42 -2.45 4.26 -0.50
CA PHE A 42 -2.64 4.60 -1.92
C PHE A 42 -2.08 5.99 -2.28
N THR A 43 -0.93 6.37 -1.71
CA THR A 43 -0.07 7.32 -2.40
C THR A 43 0.74 6.53 -3.43
N ASP A 44 0.38 6.78 -4.69
CA ASP A 44 1.07 6.39 -5.93
C ASP A 44 2.55 6.83 -5.94
N SER A 45 3.36 6.27 -5.03
CA SER A 45 4.78 6.62 -4.91
C SER A 45 5.71 5.67 -5.67
N VAL A 46 5.15 4.63 -6.29
CA VAL A 46 5.70 3.91 -7.43
C VAL A 46 4.47 3.45 -8.24
N GLU A 47 4.25 3.97 -9.45
CA GLU A 47 3.23 3.40 -10.35
C GLU A 47 3.68 1.98 -10.71
N ILE A 48 3.31 1.00 -9.87
CA ILE A 48 3.49 -0.40 -10.20
C ILE A 48 2.56 -0.67 -11.38
N GLY A 49 3.16 -0.90 -12.55
CA GLY A 49 2.46 -1.15 -13.79
C GLY A 49 1.57 -2.39 -13.72
N GLU A 50 0.71 -2.55 -14.73
CA GLU A 50 -0.30 -3.61 -14.74
C GLU A 50 0.29 -5.02 -14.58
N TYR A 51 1.43 -5.27 -15.22
CA TYR A 51 2.12 -6.57 -15.23
C TYR A 51 3.51 -6.51 -14.58
N ASP A 52 3.81 -5.43 -13.86
CA ASP A 52 5.11 -5.28 -13.21
C ASP A 52 5.37 -6.47 -12.27
N TYR A 53 6.60 -6.95 -12.26
CA TYR A 53 7.02 -8.07 -11.43
C TYR A 53 6.24 -9.37 -11.67
N LEU A 54 5.52 -9.53 -12.79
CA LEU A 54 4.84 -10.78 -13.12
C LEU A 54 5.75 -11.78 -13.85
N ALA A 55 6.68 -11.28 -14.65
CA ALA A 55 7.64 -12.08 -15.41
C ALA A 55 8.51 -12.95 -14.48
N PRO A 56 8.95 -14.15 -14.92
CA PRO A 56 9.72 -15.06 -14.08
C PRO A 56 11.04 -14.43 -13.64
N VAL A 57 11.51 -14.83 -12.46
CA VAL A 57 12.81 -14.40 -11.95
C VAL A 57 13.91 -14.93 -12.88
N PRO A 58 14.87 -14.08 -13.31
CA PRO A 58 15.98 -14.54 -14.13
C PRO A 58 16.75 -15.69 -13.45
N PRO A 59 17.23 -16.70 -14.20
CA PRO A 59 17.93 -17.85 -13.61
C PRO A 59 19.25 -17.48 -12.92
N ASP A 60 19.82 -16.32 -13.26
CA ASP A 60 21.04 -15.75 -12.69
C ASP A 60 20.76 -14.68 -11.63
N ASN A 61 19.51 -14.55 -11.16
CA ASN A 61 19.13 -13.60 -10.11
C ASN A 61 19.97 -13.82 -8.86
N LYS A 62 20.68 -12.76 -8.47
CA LYS A 62 21.50 -12.70 -7.27
C LYS A 62 21.28 -11.34 -6.64
N TRP A 63 21.30 -11.31 -5.31
CA TRP A 63 21.22 -10.05 -4.58
C TRP A 63 22.61 -9.65 -4.11
N SER A 64 22.87 -8.35 -4.13
CA SER A 64 24.05 -7.81 -3.48
C SER A 64 24.04 -8.11 -1.97
N THR A 65 25.23 -8.18 -1.36
CA THR A 65 25.37 -8.37 0.09
C THR A 65 24.61 -7.29 0.87
N ASN A 66 24.57 -6.06 0.35
CA ASN A 66 23.82 -4.96 0.94
C ASN A 66 22.30 -5.25 0.94
N THR A 67 21.75 -5.68 -0.19
CA THR A 67 20.34 -6.07 -0.30
C THR A 67 20.00 -7.22 0.64
N LEU A 68 20.84 -8.26 0.71
CA LEU A 68 20.64 -9.41 1.63
C LEU A 68 20.53 -8.94 3.09
N ASN A 69 21.51 -8.16 3.55
CA ASN A 69 21.56 -7.68 4.94
C ASN A 69 20.36 -6.79 5.28
N ASN A 70 20.02 -5.87 4.38
CA ASN A 70 18.91 -4.94 4.58
C ASN A 70 17.56 -5.66 4.49
N PHE A 71 17.41 -6.63 3.58
CA PHE A 71 16.19 -7.42 3.45
C PHE A 71 15.93 -8.23 4.71
N VAL A 72 16.91 -8.97 5.23
CA VAL A 72 16.76 -9.75 6.47
C VAL A 72 16.35 -8.85 7.63
N THR A 73 16.97 -7.67 7.73
CA THR A 73 16.65 -6.69 8.77
C THR A 73 15.23 -6.14 8.62
N ALA A 74 14.81 -5.79 7.40
CA ALA A 74 13.48 -5.28 7.10
C ALA A 74 12.41 -6.35 7.31
N PHE A 75 12.64 -7.57 6.81
CA PHE A 75 11.71 -8.68 6.92
C PHE A 75 11.47 -9.05 8.38
N LYS A 76 12.52 -9.18 9.20
CA LYS A 76 12.39 -9.44 10.66
C LYS A 76 11.55 -8.41 11.41
N LYS A 77 11.47 -7.18 10.91
CA LYS A 77 10.64 -6.10 11.49
C LYS A 77 9.23 -6.06 10.90
N SER A 78 9.00 -6.71 9.76
CA SER A 78 7.73 -6.68 9.03
C SER A 78 6.65 -7.52 9.70
N LYS A 79 5.39 -7.31 9.31
CA LYS A 79 4.28 -8.19 9.68
C LYS A 79 4.50 -9.62 9.16
N GLY A 80 5.17 -9.78 8.02
CA GLY A 80 5.46 -11.08 7.41
C GLY A 80 6.27 -12.00 8.31
N CYS A 81 7.25 -11.47 9.04
CA CYS A 81 8.01 -12.23 10.04
C CYS A 81 7.12 -12.87 11.11
N LYS A 82 6.12 -12.13 11.61
CA LYS A 82 5.17 -12.65 12.61
C LYS A 82 4.29 -13.76 12.04
N MET A 83 3.98 -13.68 10.75
CA MET A 83 3.11 -14.62 10.06
C MET A 83 3.82 -15.94 9.72
N VAL A 84 5.11 -15.90 9.34
CA VAL A 84 5.91 -17.12 9.12
C VAL A 84 6.45 -17.73 10.42
N GLY A 85 6.31 -17.02 11.55
CA GLY A 85 6.57 -17.52 12.89
C GLY A 85 8.01 -17.96 13.10
N ALA A 86 8.21 -19.21 13.53
CA ALA A 86 9.52 -19.74 13.91
C ALA A 86 10.57 -19.67 12.80
N GLN A 87 10.14 -19.74 11.53
CA GLN A 87 11.04 -19.62 10.37
C GLN A 87 11.67 -18.22 10.27
N CYS A 88 11.02 -17.18 10.78
CA CYS A 88 11.62 -15.85 10.81
C CYS A 88 12.79 -15.77 11.80
N ASN A 89 12.71 -16.48 12.93
CA ASN A 89 13.75 -16.44 13.96
C ASN A 89 15.07 -17.03 13.48
N SER A 90 14.99 -18.04 12.60
CA SER A 90 16.16 -18.65 11.97
C SER A 90 16.66 -17.89 10.74
N LEU A 91 15.96 -16.84 10.27
CA LEU A 91 16.39 -16.08 9.10
C LEU A 91 17.74 -15.39 9.38
N THR A 92 18.73 -15.67 8.53
CA THR A 92 20.04 -15.02 8.54
C THR A 92 20.31 -14.43 7.17
N ASN A 93 21.42 -13.69 7.01
CA ASN A 93 21.90 -13.19 5.72
C ASN A 93 22.71 -14.23 4.93
N ASP A 94 22.77 -15.48 5.40
CA ASP A 94 23.42 -16.58 4.72
C ASP A 94 22.53 -17.07 3.55
N PRO A 95 23.02 -17.04 2.29
CA PRO A 95 22.26 -17.53 1.14
C PRO A 95 21.85 -19.00 1.21
N THR A 96 22.48 -19.80 2.07
CA THR A 96 22.12 -21.21 2.31
C THR A 96 20.92 -21.37 3.25
N ASN A 97 20.50 -20.30 3.93
CA ASN A 97 19.28 -20.29 4.73
C ASN A 97 18.07 -20.59 3.85
N ILE A 98 17.27 -21.59 4.23
CA ILE A 98 16.14 -22.08 3.42
C ILE A 98 15.15 -20.96 3.08
N LEU A 99 14.73 -20.18 4.08
CA LEU A 99 13.78 -19.09 3.87
C LEU A 99 14.37 -17.97 3.00
N LEU A 100 15.64 -17.60 3.22
CA LEU A 100 16.29 -16.61 2.36
C LEU A 100 16.46 -17.11 0.92
N SER A 101 16.82 -18.38 0.74
CA SER A 101 16.96 -19.02 -0.57
C SER A 101 15.62 -19.04 -1.31
N GLU A 102 14.51 -19.35 -0.64
CA GLU A 102 13.16 -19.25 -1.20
C GLU A 102 12.86 -17.83 -1.70
N PHE A 103 13.22 -16.80 -0.93
CA PHE A 103 13.09 -15.41 -1.39
C PHE A 103 13.99 -15.12 -2.60
N ILE A 104 15.27 -15.48 -2.57
CA ILE A 104 16.20 -15.22 -3.68
C ILE A 104 15.72 -15.90 -4.97
N ASN A 105 15.15 -17.11 -4.87
CA ASN A 105 14.67 -17.86 -6.03
C ASN A 105 13.34 -17.32 -6.60
N THR A 106 12.58 -16.58 -5.80
CA THR A 106 11.24 -16.13 -6.17
C THR A 106 11.13 -14.61 -6.29
N VAL A 107 12.12 -13.83 -5.87
CA VAL A 107 12.09 -12.38 -5.76
C VAL A 107 13.32 -11.74 -6.40
N THR A 108 13.11 -10.79 -7.31
CA THR A 108 14.21 -10.03 -7.92
C THR A 108 14.85 -9.06 -6.93
N GLU A 109 16.11 -8.67 -7.14
CA GLU A 109 16.76 -7.67 -6.28
C GLU A 109 15.96 -6.36 -6.22
N LYS A 110 15.38 -5.91 -7.34
CA LYS A 110 14.52 -4.72 -7.39
C LYS A 110 13.30 -4.82 -6.48
N GLU A 111 12.67 -5.99 -6.40
CA GLU A 111 11.54 -6.21 -5.50
C GLU A 111 11.96 -6.27 -4.03
N ALA A 112 13.13 -6.85 -3.75
CA ALA A 112 13.71 -6.85 -2.41
C ALA A 112 14.02 -5.42 -1.95
N GLU A 113 14.61 -4.59 -2.82
CA GLU A 113 14.83 -3.17 -2.57
C GLU A 113 13.53 -2.40 -2.33
N TYR A 114 12.48 -2.73 -3.09
CA TYR A 114 11.15 -2.17 -2.86
C TYR A 114 10.64 -2.55 -1.48
N PHE A 115 10.75 -3.83 -1.09
CA PHE A 115 10.32 -4.31 0.23
C PHE A 115 11.09 -3.62 1.35
N ILE A 116 12.41 -3.48 1.23
CA ILE A 116 13.25 -2.81 2.22
C ILE A 116 12.76 -1.38 2.51
N LYS A 117 12.32 -0.67 1.46
CA LYS A 117 11.83 0.71 1.56
C LYS A 117 10.39 0.81 2.08
N ASN A 118 9.53 -0.14 1.70
CA ASN A 118 8.08 -0.02 1.89
C ASN A 118 7.51 -0.97 2.95
N GLY A 119 8.30 -1.93 3.44
CA GLY A 119 7.89 -2.95 4.41
C GLY A 119 6.95 -4.02 3.86
N LYS A 120 6.70 -4.03 2.54
CA LYS A 120 5.82 -4.95 1.82
C LYS A 120 6.24 -5.11 0.36
N PHE A 121 5.90 -6.23 -0.25
CA PHE A 121 6.21 -6.52 -1.65
C PHE A 121 5.33 -5.68 -2.59
N PRO A 122 5.85 -5.33 -3.78
CA PRO A 122 5.04 -4.68 -4.79
C PRO A 122 4.07 -5.69 -5.40
N ILE A 123 2.77 -5.41 -5.27
CA ILE A 123 1.73 -6.17 -5.96
C ILE A 123 1.26 -5.38 -7.18
N ASN A 124 1.33 -5.99 -8.36
CA ASN A 124 0.86 -5.36 -9.57
C ASN A 124 -0.65 -5.22 -9.63
N LYS A 125 -1.10 -4.27 -10.45
CA LYS A 125 -2.51 -3.92 -10.56
C LYS A 125 -3.36 -5.10 -11.05
N TYR A 126 -2.84 -5.92 -11.98
CA TYR A 126 -3.56 -7.07 -12.49
C TYR A 126 -3.88 -8.08 -11.38
N VAL A 127 -2.86 -8.54 -10.65
CA VAL A 127 -2.99 -9.49 -9.54
C VAL A 127 -3.88 -8.92 -8.45
N LYS A 128 -3.70 -7.65 -8.09
CA LYS A 128 -4.52 -6.96 -7.09
C LYS A 128 -6.00 -6.94 -7.44
N ASN A 129 -6.35 -6.50 -8.65
CA ASN A 129 -7.75 -6.41 -9.08
C ASN A 129 -8.38 -7.80 -9.15
N LEU A 130 -7.68 -8.76 -9.75
CA LEU A 130 -8.25 -10.08 -10.00
C LEU A 130 -8.44 -10.87 -8.71
N LEU A 131 -7.57 -10.69 -7.72
CA LEU A 131 -7.81 -11.21 -6.37
C LEU A 131 -9.01 -10.53 -5.72
N GLN A 132 -9.14 -9.21 -5.78
CA GLN A 132 -10.29 -8.53 -5.19
C GLN A 132 -11.62 -9.05 -5.75
N ASP A 133 -11.65 -9.36 -7.04
CA ASP A 133 -12.86 -9.86 -7.73
C ASP A 133 -13.10 -11.35 -7.47
N THR A 134 -12.04 -12.15 -7.31
CA THR A 134 -12.11 -13.63 -7.35
C THR A 134 -11.78 -14.31 -6.01
N LEU A 135 -11.33 -13.56 -4.99
CA LEU A 135 -10.89 -14.11 -3.70
C LEU A 135 -11.97 -15.01 -3.10
N SER A 136 -13.24 -14.58 -3.15
CA SER A 136 -14.33 -15.35 -2.56
C SER A 136 -14.53 -16.72 -3.22
N GLU A 137 -14.26 -16.85 -4.52
CA GLU A 137 -14.40 -18.10 -5.27
C GLU A 137 -13.18 -18.99 -5.07
N ILE A 138 -11.98 -18.39 -5.14
CA ILE A 138 -10.70 -19.04 -4.88
C ILE A 138 -10.68 -19.66 -3.48
N THR A 139 -11.16 -18.92 -2.48
CA THR A 139 -11.12 -19.35 -1.08
C THR A 139 -12.18 -20.43 -0.79
N LYS A 140 -13.29 -20.44 -1.54
CA LYS A 140 -14.25 -21.56 -1.52
C LYS A 140 -13.64 -22.82 -2.13
N ALA A 141 -12.88 -22.70 -3.22
CA ALA A 141 -12.22 -23.83 -3.87
C ALA A 141 -11.06 -24.39 -3.03
N ASN A 142 -10.43 -23.56 -2.19
CA ASN A 142 -9.29 -23.92 -1.36
C ASN A 142 -9.52 -23.52 0.10
N PRO A 143 -10.32 -24.27 0.86
CA PRO A 143 -10.75 -23.85 2.20
C PRO A 143 -9.62 -23.72 3.23
N GLY A 144 -8.44 -24.29 2.98
CA GLY A 144 -7.23 -24.08 3.78
C GLY A 144 -6.56 -22.72 3.59
N LEU A 145 -6.96 -21.96 2.55
CA LEU A 145 -6.45 -20.61 2.25
C LEU A 145 -7.29 -19.50 2.93
N ASN A 146 -8.32 -19.86 3.70
CA ASN A 146 -9.32 -18.97 4.34
C ASN A 146 -8.80 -17.99 5.41
N GLN A 147 -7.50 -17.81 5.62
CA GLN A 147 -7.01 -17.09 6.80
C GLN A 147 -6.17 -15.84 6.52
N MET A 148 -5.80 -15.55 5.28
CA MET A 148 -4.94 -14.40 4.97
C MET A 148 -5.69 -13.37 4.13
N SER A 149 -5.79 -12.13 4.63
CA SER A 149 -6.32 -11.03 3.81
C SER A 149 -5.34 -10.71 2.68
N TYR A 150 -5.83 -10.04 1.64
CA TYR A 150 -4.97 -9.57 0.55
C TYR A 150 -3.82 -8.69 1.07
N GLU A 151 -4.10 -7.78 2.00
CA GLU A 151 -3.09 -6.91 2.62
C GLU A 151 -2.02 -7.72 3.35
N ASP A 152 -2.40 -8.86 3.91
CA ASP A 152 -1.52 -9.74 4.64
C ASP A 152 -0.58 -10.52 3.72
N MET A 153 -1.04 -10.86 2.51
CA MET A 153 -0.21 -11.48 1.49
C MET A 153 0.94 -10.57 1.04
N GLU A 154 0.74 -9.24 0.98
CA GLU A 154 1.78 -8.29 0.55
C GLU A 154 3.03 -8.34 1.46
N TYR A 155 2.93 -8.88 2.68
CA TYR A 155 4.06 -8.98 3.60
C TYR A 155 4.91 -10.24 3.44
N ILE A 156 4.43 -11.24 2.69
CA ILE A 156 5.11 -12.54 2.56
C ILE A 156 5.30 -12.92 1.09
N TRP A 157 4.36 -12.57 0.22
CA TRP A 157 4.29 -13.06 -1.15
C TRP A 157 4.41 -11.94 -2.18
N THR A 158 5.14 -12.24 -3.25
CA THR A 158 5.24 -11.37 -4.42
C THR A 158 4.10 -11.60 -5.40
N SER A 159 3.94 -10.67 -6.35
CA SER A 159 2.99 -10.79 -7.46
C SER A 159 3.05 -12.17 -8.14
N ARG A 160 4.25 -12.74 -8.36
CA ARG A 160 4.42 -14.06 -8.99
C ARG A 160 3.90 -15.21 -8.15
N ILE A 161 4.18 -15.20 -6.85
CA ILE A 161 3.73 -16.26 -5.95
C ILE A 161 2.21 -16.24 -5.89
N ILE A 162 1.64 -15.06 -5.71
CA ILE A 162 0.19 -14.90 -5.62
C ILE A 162 -0.45 -15.29 -6.96
N TYR A 163 0.06 -14.81 -8.09
CA TYR A 163 -0.43 -15.21 -9.41
C TYR A 163 -0.31 -16.73 -9.63
N GLY A 164 0.83 -17.33 -9.30
CA GLY A 164 1.10 -18.77 -9.50
C GLY A 164 0.18 -19.68 -8.69
N ILE A 165 -0.13 -19.30 -7.44
CA ILE A 165 -1.01 -20.09 -6.58
C ILE A 165 -2.47 -19.94 -7.00
N TYR A 166 -2.90 -18.72 -7.33
CA TYR A 166 -4.32 -18.39 -7.39
C TYR A 166 -4.87 -18.22 -8.80
N LEU A 167 -4.05 -17.76 -9.76
CA LEU A 167 -4.53 -17.33 -11.08
C LEU A 167 -4.03 -18.26 -12.18
N GLN A 168 -2.75 -18.62 -12.14
CA GLN A 168 -2.10 -19.48 -13.13
C GLN A 168 -2.87 -20.80 -13.38
N PRO A 169 -3.39 -21.53 -12.36
CA PRO A 169 -4.12 -22.78 -12.60
C PRO A 169 -5.39 -22.61 -13.43
N THR A 170 -6.04 -21.44 -13.37
CA THR A 170 -7.27 -21.16 -14.13
C THR A 170 -6.98 -20.57 -15.50
N GLU A 171 -5.89 -19.81 -15.64
CA GLU A 171 -5.53 -19.15 -16.88
C GLU A 171 -4.79 -20.07 -17.87
N LYS A 172 -4.08 -21.08 -17.38
CA LYS A 172 -3.29 -22.01 -18.23
C LYS A 172 -4.15 -22.75 -19.26
N ASP A 173 -5.40 -23.05 -18.92
CA ASP A 173 -6.32 -23.87 -19.71
C ASP A 173 -7.22 -23.02 -20.64
N LYS A 174 -7.12 -21.69 -20.59
CA LYS A 174 -7.87 -20.78 -21.45
C LYS A 174 -7.31 -20.78 -22.89
N ASN A 175 -8.19 -20.65 -23.89
CA ASN A 175 -7.81 -20.53 -25.29
C ASN A 175 -8.50 -19.32 -25.98
N PRO A 176 -7.75 -18.29 -26.40
CA PRO A 176 -6.30 -18.14 -26.24
C PRO A 176 -5.90 -17.92 -24.77
N GLN A 177 -4.67 -18.28 -24.43
CA GLN A 177 -4.11 -17.98 -23.10
C GLN A 177 -3.99 -16.46 -22.91
N PRO A 178 -4.34 -15.91 -21.74
CA PRO A 178 -4.26 -14.48 -21.49
C PRO A 178 -2.81 -13.99 -21.44
N LEU A 179 -2.61 -12.69 -21.67
CA LEU A 179 -1.29 -12.07 -21.68
C LEU A 179 -0.55 -12.22 -20.35
N SER A 180 -1.26 -12.12 -19.23
CA SER A 180 -0.75 -12.38 -17.87
C SER A 180 -0.04 -13.73 -17.76
N TYR A 181 -0.67 -14.79 -18.28
CA TYR A 181 -0.09 -16.14 -18.30
C TYR A 181 1.16 -16.20 -19.17
N GLN A 182 1.10 -15.62 -20.38
CA GLN A 182 2.25 -15.60 -21.28
C GLN A 182 3.45 -14.83 -20.67
N ILE A 183 3.19 -13.72 -19.98
CA ILE A 183 4.22 -12.97 -19.25
C ILE A 183 4.79 -13.80 -18.10
N TYR A 184 3.93 -14.42 -17.29
CA TYR A 184 4.34 -15.26 -16.16
C TYR A 184 5.21 -16.46 -16.61
N MET A 185 4.89 -17.05 -17.77
CA MET A 185 5.67 -18.14 -18.36
C MET A 185 6.95 -17.65 -19.07
N GLY A 186 7.17 -16.34 -19.17
CA GLY A 186 8.32 -15.76 -19.88
C GLY A 186 8.22 -15.83 -21.41
N THR A 187 7.04 -16.16 -21.97
CA THR A 187 6.81 -16.25 -23.42
C THR A 187 6.36 -14.92 -24.04
N ALA A 188 5.88 -13.98 -23.23
CA ALA A 188 5.57 -12.61 -23.64
C ALA A 188 6.28 -11.57 -22.74
N LYS A 189 6.56 -10.40 -23.30
CA LYS A 189 7.04 -9.25 -22.52
C LYS A 189 5.84 -8.42 -22.05
N PRO A 190 5.88 -7.87 -20.82
CA PRO A 190 4.86 -6.93 -20.40
C PRO A 190 4.85 -5.73 -21.36
N PRO A 191 3.67 -5.22 -21.75
CA PRO A 191 3.57 -3.99 -22.50
C PRO A 191 4.30 -2.90 -21.72
N VAL A 192 5.12 -2.12 -22.43
CA VAL A 192 5.85 -1.02 -21.82
C VAL A 192 4.80 -0.07 -21.25
N SER A 193 4.74 0.06 -19.92
CA SER A 193 3.93 1.11 -19.30
C SER A 193 4.28 2.42 -20.00
N PRO A 194 3.30 3.19 -20.49
CA PRO A 194 3.61 4.48 -21.08
C PRO A 194 4.43 5.22 -20.02
N LYS A 195 5.71 5.49 -20.32
CA LYS A 195 6.47 6.42 -19.48
C LYS A 195 5.56 7.64 -19.33
N PRO A 196 5.48 8.27 -18.14
CA PRO A 196 4.96 9.62 -18.10
C PRO A 196 5.79 10.35 -19.15
N THR A 197 5.15 10.69 -20.27
CA THR A 197 5.74 11.57 -21.26
C THR A 197 6.03 12.79 -20.42
N SER A 198 7.29 13.00 -20.05
CA SER A 198 7.73 14.31 -19.63
C SER A 198 7.24 15.18 -20.78
N GLN A 199 6.18 15.95 -20.51
CA GLN A 199 5.63 16.85 -21.50
C GLN A 199 6.82 17.71 -21.87
N ASN A 200 7.40 17.39 -23.02
CA ASN A 200 8.28 18.29 -23.71
C ASN A 200 7.46 19.57 -23.82
N ASN A 201 7.96 20.63 -23.21
CA ASN A 201 7.39 21.97 -23.17
C ASN A 201 7.23 22.53 -24.59
N ASN A 202 6.24 22.03 -25.32
CA ASN A 202 5.73 22.57 -26.58
C ASN A 202 4.30 22.09 -26.76
N LEU A 203 3.47 22.34 -25.75
CA LEU A 203 2.05 22.58 -26.00
C LEU A 203 1.93 24.01 -26.51
N GLN A 204 1.87 24.13 -27.83
CA GLN A 204 1.24 25.24 -28.51
C GLN A 204 -0.19 25.35 -27.95
N TYR A 205 -0.37 26.25 -26.98
CA TYR A 205 -1.66 26.58 -26.38
C TYR A 205 -2.52 27.25 -27.46
N ASN A 206 -3.41 26.47 -28.08
CA ASN A 206 -4.63 27.06 -28.61
C ASN A 206 -5.49 27.45 -27.41
N SER A 207 -5.40 28.73 -27.09
CA SER A 207 -6.23 29.44 -26.13
C SER A 207 -7.70 29.26 -26.48
N SER A 208 -8.42 28.56 -25.62
CA SER A 208 -9.84 28.82 -25.40
C SER A 208 -10.04 29.04 -23.90
N SER A 209 -10.21 30.32 -23.56
CA SER A 209 -10.76 30.86 -22.31
C SER A 209 -10.01 30.52 -21.02
N GLY A 210 -8.78 31.03 -20.92
CA GLY A 210 -8.24 31.42 -19.62
C GLY A 210 -8.90 32.72 -19.17
N LEU A 211 -9.42 32.74 -17.94
CA LEU A 211 -9.86 33.94 -17.24
C LEU A 211 -8.78 35.03 -17.40
N SER A 212 -9.22 36.24 -17.74
CA SER A 212 -8.32 37.37 -17.97
C SER A 212 -7.60 37.73 -16.66
N SER A 213 -6.47 38.41 -16.74
CA SER A 213 -5.76 38.89 -15.55
C SER A 213 -6.65 39.74 -14.63
N ALA A 214 -7.67 40.39 -15.19
CA ALA A 214 -8.67 41.13 -14.43
C ALA A 214 -9.53 40.22 -13.54
N ASP A 215 -9.88 39.01 -14.01
CA ASP A 215 -10.68 38.06 -13.25
C ASP A 215 -9.89 37.40 -12.11
N PHE A 216 -8.58 37.20 -12.31
CA PHE A 216 -7.69 36.71 -11.25
C PHE A 216 -7.50 37.75 -10.15
N ASP A 217 -7.31 39.02 -10.52
CA ASP A 217 -7.17 40.11 -9.56
C ASP A 217 -8.47 40.33 -8.77
N GLU A 218 -9.63 40.11 -9.39
CA GLU A 218 -10.94 40.17 -8.71
C GLU A 218 -11.10 39.05 -7.67
N VAL A 219 -10.70 37.81 -8.01
CA VAL A 219 -10.72 36.67 -7.07
C VAL A 219 -9.75 36.89 -5.90
N VAL A 220 -8.54 37.40 -6.16
CA VAL A 220 -7.57 37.72 -5.11
C VAL A 220 -8.07 38.86 -4.22
N SER A 221 -8.75 39.86 -4.78
CA SER A 221 -9.38 40.95 -4.04
C SER A 221 -10.53 40.47 -3.15
N PHE A 222 -11.38 39.59 -3.66
CA PHE A 222 -12.48 38.98 -2.91
C PHE A 222 -11.97 38.16 -1.70
N CYS A 223 -10.94 37.34 -1.91
CA CYS A 223 -10.31 36.56 -0.83
C CYS A 223 -9.69 37.46 0.26
N LYS A 224 -9.09 38.59 -0.11
CA LYS A 224 -8.55 39.55 0.87
C LYS A 224 -9.63 40.28 1.69
N LYS A 225 -10.86 40.37 1.19
CA LYS A 225 -11.99 40.98 1.89
C LYS A 225 -12.63 40.06 2.93
N ILE A 226 -12.58 38.74 2.75
CA ILE A 226 -13.16 37.74 3.66
C ILE A 226 -12.25 37.43 4.85
N VAL A 227 -10.93 37.61 4.69
CA VAL A 227 -9.93 37.34 5.75
C VAL A 227 -9.72 38.56 6.67
N LYS A 228 -10.76 39.38 6.88
CA LYS A 228 -10.79 40.45 7.89
C LYS A 228 -11.92 40.26 8.87
#